data_AF-A0A151ISA2-F1
#
_entry.id   AF-A0A151ISA2-F1
#
_cell.length_a   1.000
_cell.length_b   1.000
_cell.length_c   1.000
_cell.angle_alpha   90.00
_cell.angle_beta   90.00
_cell.angle_gamma   90.00
#
_symmetry.space_group_name_H-M   'P 1'
#
loop_
_entity.id
_entity.type
_entity.pdbx_description
1 polymer ?
#
loop_
_entity_poly.entity_id
_entity_poly.type
_entity_poly.pdbx_seq_one_letter_code
_entity_poly.pdbx_strand_id
1 'polypeptide(L)'
;MYIAGYVAHRFRNTHSHLGVPTKTLPDLPTNWLSSISRGNCIYPSTDFLNATDIMNREFENFHGNFFNRESNIFDKLTDIVCTKLNNFPKNVIACLVRTRTYIRLREFNKKIVENNSLKKKANKMYRICNKKY
;
A
#
# COMPACT_ATOMS: atom_id res chain seq x y z
N MET A 1 -7.39 4.50 -1.23
CA MET A 1 -7.68 5.03 -2.58
C MET A 1 -6.61 4.72 -3.64
N TYR A 2 -5.33 5.12 -3.50
CA TYR A 2 -4.30 4.84 -4.55
C TYR A 2 -4.04 3.35 -4.80
N ILE A 3 -3.82 2.56 -3.73
CA ILE A 3 -3.59 1.10 -3.82
C ILE A 3 -4.80 0.41 -4.47
N ALA A 4 -6.02 0.81 -4.08
CA ALA A 4 -7.26 0.30 -4.67
C ALA A 4 -7.32 0.58 -6.18
N GLY A 5 -7.00 1.81 -6.62
CA GLY A 5 -6.97 2.14 -8.05
C GLY A 5 -5.99 1.29 -8.85
N TYR A 6 -4.79 1.03 -8.31
CA TYR A 6 -3.81 0.14 -8.92
C TYR A 6 -4.32 -1.30 -9.03
N VAL A 7 -4.87 -1.87 -7.96
CA VAL A 7 -5.37 -3.25 -7.97
C VAL A 7 -6.58 -3.39 -8.90
N ALA A 8 -7.52 -2.44 -8.85
CA ALA A 8 -8.68 -2.44 -9.75
C ALA A 8 -8.23 -2.39 -11.23
N HIS A 9 -7.22 -1.58 -11.56
CA HIS A 9 -6.63 -1.57 -12.90
C HIS A 9 -6.04 -2.92 -13.30
N ARG A 10 -5.29 -3.57 -12.40
CA ARG A 10 -4.67 -4.87 -12.67
C ARG A 10 -5.70 -5.96 -12.97
N PHE A 11 -6.86 -5.93 -12.32
CA PHE A 11 -7.93 -6.91 -12.48
C PHE A 11 -9.06 -6.44 -13.40
N ARG A 12 -8.93 -5.32 -14.09
CA ARG A 12 -10.03 -4.71 -14.88
C ARG A 12 -10.67 -5.63 -15.92
N ASN A 13 -9.89 -6.57 -16.49
CA ASN A 13 -10.38 -7.51 -17.51
C ASN A 13 -11.18 -8.67 -16.91
N THR A 14 -10.96 -9.00 -15.64
CA THR A 14 -11.58 -10.15 -14.96
C THR A 14 -12.59 -9.74 -13.90
N HIS A 15 -12.46 -8.53 -13.35
CA HIS A 15 -13.27 -7.99 -12.26
C HIS A 15 -13.57 -6.50 -12.52
N SER A 16 -14.34 -6.24 -13.57
CA SER A 16 -14.72 -4.87 -13.98
C SER A 16 -15.52 -4.12 -12.91
N HIS A 17 -16.20 -4.82 -12.00
CA HIS A 17 -16.95 -4.24 -10.88
C HIS A 17 -16.06 -3.56 -9.82
N LEU A 18 -14.73 -3.76 -9.85
CA LEU A 18 -13.81 -3.14 -8.89
C LEU A 18 -13.66 -1.63 -9.08
N GLY A 19 -14.08 -1.10 -10.24
CA GLY A 19 -14.02 0.32 -10.53
C GLY A 19 -14.12 0.64 -12.01
N VAL A 20 -14.21 1.93 -12.30
CA VAL A 20 -14.37 2.44 -13.67
C VAL A 20 -13.23 3.38 -14.05
N PRO A 21 -12.84 3.48 -15.34
CA PRO A 21 -11.88 4.49 -15.77
C PRO A 21 -12.37 5.90 -15.44
N THR A 22 -11.49 6.80 -14.99
CA THR A 22 -11.94 8.14 -14.60
C THR A 22 -12.59 8.92 -15.75
N LYS A 23 -12.22 8.66 -17.02
CA LYS A 23 -12.84 9.30 -18.19
C LYS A 23 -14.32 8.96 -18.40
N THR A 24 -14.81 7.88 -17.79
CA THR A 24 -16.22 7.46 -17.90
C THR A 24 -17.07 8.00 -16.77
N LEU A 25 -16.50 8.75 -15.83
CA LEU A 25 -17.24 9.40 -14.77
C LEU A 25 -17.93 10.66 -15.33
N PRO A 26 -19.26 10.80 -15.19
CA PRO A 26 -19.99 11.94 -15.71
C PRO A 26 -19.59 13.24 -14.99
N ASP A 27 -19.42 13.17 -13.68
CA ASP A 27 -18.88 14.24 -12.84
C ASP A 27 -17.60 13.75 -12.20
N LEU A 28 -16.46 14.32 -12.60
CA LEU A 28 -15.17 13.95 -12.04
C LEU A 28 -15.11 14.47 -10.60
N PRO A 29 -15.03 13.61 -9.58
CA PRO A 29 -15.01 14.08 -8.20
C PRO A 29 -13.78 14.96 -7.97
N THR A 30 -13.93 16.05 -7.22
CA THR A 30 -12.86 16.99 -6.84
C THR A 30 -11.94 16.37 -5.77
N ASN A 31 -11.29 15.27 -6.13
CA ASN A 31 -10.29 14.61 -5.29
C ASN A 31 -8.94 14.53 -5.99
N TRP A 32 -7.88 14.22 -5.23
CA TRP A 32 -6.52 14.19 -5.77
C TRP A 32 -6.36 13.26 -6.99
N LEU A 33 -7.19 12.22 -7.12
CA LEU A 33 -7.13 11.29 -8.24
C LEU A 33 -7.58 11.95 -9.55
N SER A 34 -8.60 12.82 -9.50
CA SER A 34 -9.02 13.58 -10.68
C SER A 34 -7.96 14.60 -11.11
N SER A 35 -7.21 15.16 -10.16
CA SER A 35 -6.11 16.10 -10.47
C SER A 35 -4.92 15.45 -11.17
N ILE A 36 -4.66 14.16 -10.91
CA ILE A 36 -3.53 13.45 -11.53
C ILE A 36 -3.91 12.59 -12.74
N SER A 37 -5.18 12.19 -12.84
CA SER A 37 -5.62 11.26 -13.87
C SER A 37 -5.76 11.95 -15.22
N ARG A 38 -5.24 11.31 -16.27
CA ARG A 38 -5.47 11.69 -17.67
C ARG A 38 -6.58 10.87 -18.33
N GLY A 39 -7.53 10.37 -17.53
CA GLY A 39 -8.70 9.61 -17.99
C GLY A 39 -8.62 8.09 -17.86
N ASN A 40 -7.41 7.51 -17.71
CA ASN A 40 -7.21 6.06 -17.70
C ASN A 40 -6.89 5.45 -16.33
N CYS A 41 -6.74 6.26 -15.27
CA CYS A 41 -6.72 5.72 -13.92
C CYS A 41 -8.07 5.06 -13.61
N ILE A 42 -8.07 4.02 -12.78
CA ILE A 42 -9.31 3.43 -12.31
C ILE A 42 -9.75 4.15 -11.04
N TYR A 43 -10.98 4.65 -11.08
CA TYR A 43 -11.73 5.08 -9.92
C TYR A 43 -12.36 3.84 -9.26
N PRO A 44 -11.90 3.42 -8.08
CA PRO A 44 -12.42 2.23 -7.43
C PRO A 44 -13.90 2.37 -7.08
N SER A 45 -14.66 1.28 -7.13
CA SER A 45 -16.03 1.25 -6.64
C SER A 45 -16.07 1.40 -5.11
N THR A 46 -17.21 1.86 -4.58
CA THR A 46 -17.42 2.03 -3.14
C THR A 46 -17.18 0.73 -2.37
N ASP A 47 -17.70 -0.39 -2.90
CA ASP A 47 -17.50 -1.70 -2.28
C ASP A 47 -16.01 -2.10 -2.23
N PHE A 48 -15.25 -1.78 -3.28
CA PHE A 48 -13.83 -2.09 -3.30
C PHE A 48 -13.00 -1.16 -2.41
N LEU A 49 -13.43 0.10 -2.24
CA LEU A 49 -12.86 1.00 -1.23
C LEU A 49 -13.10 0.46 0.18
N ASN A 50 -14.33 0.05 0.50
CA ASN A 50 -14.66 -0.57 1.79
C ASN A 50 -13.80 -1.83 2.05
N ALA A 51 -13.64 -2.69 1.04
CA ALA A 51 -12.76 -3.85 1.13
C ALA A 51 -11.29 -3.46 1.38
N THR A 52 -10.81 -2.39 0.74
CA THR A 52 -9.46 -1.87 0.94
C THR A 52 -9.26 -1.31 2.35
N ASP A 53 -10.27 -0.64 2.91
CA ASP A 53 -10.20 -0.06 4.26
C ASP A 53 -10.19 -1.15 5.33
N ILE A 54 -11.01 -2.20 5.16
CA ILE A 54 -10.96 -3.40 6.00
C ILE A 54 -9.59 -4.07 5.89
N MET A 55 -9.09 -4.27 4.68
CA MET A 55 -7.75 -4.84 4.45
C MET A 55 -6.66 -4.03 5.15
N ASN A 56 -6.72 -2.71 5.08
CA ASN A 56 -5.71 -1.84 5.70
C ASN A 56 -5.79 -1.88 7.22
N ARG A 57 -7.00 -1.91 7.80
CA ARG A 57 -7.18 -2.07 9.25
C ARG A 57 -6.59 -3.39 9.74
N GLU A 58 -6.93 -4.50 9.09
CA GLU A 58 -6.40 -5.81 9.49
C GLU A 58 -4.89 -5.92 9.23
N PHE A 59 -4.36 -5.24 8.21
CA PHE A 59 -2.92 -5.14 7.97
C PHE A 59 -2.20 -4.46 9.14
N GLU A 60 -2.72 -3.33 9.65
CA GLU A 60 -2.13 -2.65 10.81
C GLU A 60 -2.31 -3.48 12.09
N ASN A 61 -3.44 -4.14 12.29
CA ASN A 61 -3.64 -5.05 13.43
C ASN A 61 -2.65 -6.23 13.41
N PHE A 62 -2.42 -6.82 12.24
CA PHE A 62 -1.59 -8.01 12.09
C PHE A 62 -0.09 -7.72 12.21
N HIS A 63 0.35 -6.55 11.77
CA HIS A 63 1.77 -6.16 11.76
C HIS A 63 2.15 -5.23 12.93
N GLY A 64 1.27 -4.34 13.37
CA GLY A 64 1.57 -3.31 14.35
C GLY A 64 2.59 -2.32 13.80
N ASN A 65 3.70 -2.07 14.51
CA ASN A 65 4.75 -1.14 14.10
C ASN A 65 5.79 -1.74 13.14
N PHE A 66 5.97 -3.07 13.15
CA PHE A 66 6.97 -3.78 12.35
C PHE A 66 6.28 -4.86 11.50
N PHE A 67 7.04 -5.64 10.71
CA PHE A 67 6.44 -6.83 10.13
C PHE A 67 6.33 -7.94 11.18
N ASN A 68 5.20 -8.65 11.15
CA ASN A 68 5.03 -9.90 11.89
C ASN A 68 6.10 -10.89 11.37
N ARG A 69 6.73 -11.63 12.29
CA ARG A 69 7.85 -12.54 12.03
C ARG A 69 7.42 -13.97 11.71
N GLU A 70 6.12 -14.24 11.72
CA GLU A 70 5.58 -15.54 11.33
C GLU A 70 5.87 -15.87 9.87
N SER A 71 5.84 -17.15 9.52
CA SER A 71 5.88 -17.60 8.13
C SER A 71 4.55 -17.33 7.41
N ASN A 72 4.61 -17.19 6.09
CA ASN A 72 3.43 -17.06 5.21
C ASN A 72 2.51 -15.88 5.58
N ILE A 73 3.10 -14.74 6.00
CA ILE A 73 2.37 -13.54 6.39
C ILE A 73 1.35 -13.05 5.34
N PHE A 74 1.66 -13.23 4.05
CA PHE A 74 0.77 -12.81 2.98
C PHE A 74 -0.52 -13.62 2.97
N ASP A 75 -0.41 -14.94 3.07
CA ASP A 75 -1.57 -15.84 2.99
C ASP A 75 -2.40 -15.73 4.26
N LYS A 76 -1.77 -15.70 5.44
CA LYS A 76 -2.45 -15.51 6.72
C LYS A 76 -3.27 -14.21 6.75
N LEU A 77 -2.65 -13.09 6.37
CA LEU A 77 -3.36 -11.82 6.34
C LEU A 77 -4.44 -11.79 5.26
N THR A 78 -4.20 -12.40 4.10
CA THR A 78 -5.23 -12.55 3.07
C THR A 78 -6.44 -13.31 3.61
N ASP A 79 -6.22 -14.43 4.31
CA ASP A 79 -7.28 -15.24 4.89
C ASP A 79 -8.05 -14.46 5.97
N ILE A 80 -7.34 -13.76 6.87
CA ILE A 80 -7.97 -12.89 7.88
C ILE A 80 -8.89 -11.87 7.20
N VAL A 81 -8.41 -11.18 6.16
CA VAL A 81 -9.21 -10.17 5.45
C VAL A 81 -10.39 -10.81 4.72
N CYS A 82 -10.20 -11.97 4.09
CA CYS A 82 -11.28 -12.71 3.45
C CYS A 82 -12.38 -13.12 4.44
N THR A 83 -12.07 -13.46 5.70
CA THR A 83 -13.12 -13.74 6.71
C THR A 83 -13.96 -12.52 7.08
N LYS A 84 -13.47 -11.31 6.84
CA LYS A 84 -14.16 -10.04 7.12
C LYS A 84 -14.93 -9.49 5.93
N LEU A 85 -14.74 -10.05 4.74
CA LEU A 85 -15.36 -9.57 3.51
C LEU A 85 -16.32 -10.62 2.96
N ASN A 86 -17.56 -10.22 2.71
CA ASN A 86 -18.54 -11.09 2.08
C ASN A 86 -18.17 -11.27 0.59
N ASN A 87 -17.76 -12.48 0.20
CA ASN A 87 -17.57 -12.94 -1.18
C ASN A 87 -16.63 -12.08 -2.07
N PHE A 88 -15.60 -11.43 -1.51
CA PHE A 88 -14.56 -10.83 -2.35
C PHE A 88 -13.59 -11.87 -2.92
N PRO A 89 -13.17 -11.78 -4.20
CA PRO A 89 -12.21 -12.71 -4.80
C PRO A 89 -10.88 -12.73 -4.05
N LYS A 90 -10.46 -13.90 -3.58
CA LYS A 90 -9.23 -14.06 -2.77
C LYS A 90 -7.97 -13.56 -3.48
N ASN A 91 -7.89 -13.72 -4.81
CA ASN A 91 -6.76 -13.21 -5.61
C ASN A 91 -6.65 -11.67 -5.61
N VAL A 92 -7.78 -10.96 -5.60
CA VAL A 92 -7.83 -9.49 -5.50
C VAL A 92 -7.36 -9.04 -4.12
N ILE A 93 -7.86 -9.69 -3.06
CA ILE A 93 -7.43 -9.42 -1.68
C ILE A 93 -5.94 -9.72 -1.48
N ALA A 94 -5.46 -10.85 -1.97
CA ALA A 94 -4.05 -11.20 -1.91
C ALA A 94 -3.17 -10.17 -2.65
N CYS A 95 -3.67 -9.56 -3.72
CA CYS A 95 -2.97 -8.50 -4.42
C CYS A 95 -2.92 -7.20 -3.61
N LEU A 96 -4.02 -6.82 -2.94
CA LEU A 96 -4.05 -5.69 -2.00
C LEU A 96 -3.02 -5.86 -0.89
N VAL A 97 -3.05 -7.03 -0.22
CA VAL A 97 -2.12 -7.38 0.86
C VAL A 97 -0.68 -7.26 0.38
N ARG A 98 -0.32 -7.94 -0.73
CA ARG A 98 1.05 -7.87 -1.28
C ARG A 98 1.48 -6.44 -1.58
N THR A 99 0.61 -5.67 -2.23
CA THR A 99 0.93 -4.29 -2.63
C THR A 99 1.20 -3.42 -1.40
N ARG A 100 0.35 -3.51 -0.36
CA ARG A 100 0.53 -2.77 0.89
C ARG A 100 1.82 -3.18 1.62
N THR A 101 2.11 -4.48 1.71
CA THR A 101 3.36 -5.00 2.29
C THR A 101 4.58 -4.44 1.59
N TYR A 102 4.63 -4.48 0.26
CA TYR A 102 5.78 -3.97 -0.50
C TYR A 102 5.96 -2.46 -0.36
N ILE A 103 4.87 -1.69 -0.27
CA ILE A 103 4.93 -0.25 0.02
C ILE A 103 5.57 -0.03 1.40
N ARG A 104 5.10 -0.72 2.44
CA ARG A 104 5.65 -0.61 3.81
C ARG A 104 7.12 -1.04 3.87
N LEU A 105 7.49 -2.11 3.17
CA LEU A 105 8.88 -2.56 3.08
C LEU A 105 9.77 -1.49 2.45
N ARG A 106 9.30 -0.84 1.38
CA ARG A 106 10.02 0.26 0.74
C ARG A 106 10.19 1.45 1.69
N GLU A 107 9.17 1.79 2.47
CA GLU A 107 9.25 2.84 3.49
C GLU A 107 10.29 2.51 4.57
N PHE A 108 10.32 1.27 5.07
CA PHE A 108 11.34 0.83 6.02
C PHE A 108 12.75 0.91 5.42
N ASN A 109 12.94 0.44 4.19
CA ASN A 109 14.24 0.51 3.53
C ASN A 109 14.71 1.95 3.35
N LYS A 110 13.83 2.89 3.00
CA LYS A 110 14.16 4.32 2.94
C LYS A 110 14.65 4.85 4.29
N LYS A 111 13.90 4.58 5.36
CA LYS A 111 14.27 5.00 6.73
C LYS A 111 15.62 4.42 7.17
N ILE A 112 15.91 3.17 6.84
CA ILE A 112 17.19 2.53 7.14
C ILE A 112 18.35 3.26 6.42
N VAL A 113 18.18 3.57 5.13
CA VAL A 113 19.18 4.29 4.34
C VAL A 113 19.42 5.70 4.90
N GLU A 114 18.36 6.43 5.23
CA GLU A 114 18.44 7.75 5.84
C GLU A 114 19.18 7.73 7.19
N ASN A 115 18.79 6.81 8.08
CA ASN A 115 19.44 6.65 9.39
C ASN A 115 20.93 6.28 9.25
N ASN A 116 21.27 5.42 8.30
CA ASN A 116 22.67 5.06 8.04
C ASN A 116 23.48 6.24 7.51
N SER A 117 22.89 7.09 6.65
CA SER A 117 23.52 8.32 6.17
C SER A 117 23.78 9.30 7.32
N LEU A 118 22.81 9.51 8.20
CA LEU A 118 22.95 10.36 9.38
C LEU A 118 24.06 9.86 10.33
N LYS A 119 24.09 8.55 10.62
CA LYS A 119 25.15 7.93 11.43
C LYS A 119 26.53 8.12 10.82
N LYS A 120 26.68 7.98 9.51
CA LYS A 120 27.96 8.21 8.81
C LYS A 120 28.41 9.67 8.94
N LYS A 121 27.51 10.64 8.80
CA LYS A 121 27.80 12.07 8.99
C LYS A 121 28.23 12.39 10.42
N ALA A 122 27.49 11.90 11.41
CA ALA A 122 27.81 12.09 12.83
C ALA A 122 29.19 11.50 13.18
N ASN A 123 29.48 10.27 12.72
CA ASN A 123 30.78 9.64 12.94
C ASN A 123 31.93 10.42 12.26
N LYS A 124 31.71 10.99 11.07
CA LYS A 124 32.68 11.85 10.40
C LYS A 124 32.96 13.11 11.20
N MET A 125 31.93 13.79 11.69
CA MET A 125 32.07 14.98 12.54
C MET A 125 32.82 14.65 13.84
N TYR A 126 32.43 13.58 14.53
CA TYR A 126 33.11 13.13 15.75
C TYR A 126 34.61 12.91 15.53
N ARG A 127 34.99 12.27 14.41
CA ARG A 127 36.40 12.05 14.05
C ARG A 127 37.16 13.34 13.76
N ILE A 128 36.51 14.35 13.18
CA ILE A 128 37.12 15.66 12.91
C ILE A 128 37.37 16.39 14.24
N CYS A 129 36.36 16.44 15.12
CA CYS A 129 36.45 17.16 16.39
C CYS A 129 37.44 16.52 17.39
N ASN A 130 37.62 15.20 17.33
CA ASN A 130 38.51 14.47 18.25
C ASN A 130 39.90 14.17 17.66
N LYS A 131 40.23 14.71 16.49
CA LYS A 131 41.58 14.58 15.94
C LYS A 131 42.51 15.52 16.72
N LYS A 132 43.29 14.99 17.67
CA LYS A 132 44.39 15.73 18.31
C LYS A 132 45.50 15.93 17.28
N TYR A 133 45.93 17.18 17.10
CA TYR A 133 47.12 17.55 16.35
C TYR A 133 48.38 17.17 17.14
#